data_AF-A0A7J3V3T9-F1
#
_entry.id   AF-A0A7J3V3T9-F1
#
_cell.length_a   1.000
_cell.length_b   1.000
_cell.length_c   1.000
_cell.angle_alpha   90.00
_cell.angle_beta   90.00
_cell.angle_gamma   90.00
#
_symmetry.space_group_name_H-M   'P 1'
#
loop_
_entity.id
_entity.type
_entity.pdbx_description
1 polymer ?
#
loop_
_entity_poly.entity_id
_entity_poly.type
_entity_poly.pdbx_seq_one_letter_code
_entity_poly.pdbx_strand_id
1 'polypeptide(L)' 'IKVIKVSERNTSKTCHRCGHIGLRAGSLFKCPKCGYTSNADYNEAINILKRAMSYTPIARLP' A
#
# COMPACT_ATOMS: atom_id res chain seq x y z
N ILE A 1 -3.35 23.08 3.59
CA ILE A 1 -3.25 21.60 3.43
C ILE A 1 -1.97 21.14 4.11
N LYS A 2 -2.03 20.15 5.01
CA LYS A 2 -0.85 19.59 5.69
C LYS A 2 -0.35 18.38 4.91
N VAL A 3 0.96 18.29 4.68
CA VAL A 3 1.59 17.23 3.89
C VAL A 3 2.56 16.43 4.76
N ILE A 4 2.54 15.11 4.62
CA ILE A 4 3.48 14.19 5.28
C ILE A 4 4.25 13.47 4.17
N LYS A 5 5.59 13.55 4.22
CA LYS A 5 6.44 12.83 3.26
C LYS A 5 6.63 11.39 3.73
N VAL A 6 6.34 10.44 2.85
CA VAL A 6 6.45 9.00 3.12
C VAL A 6 7.25 8.36 1.99
N SER A 7 8.13 7.42 2.32
CA SER A 7 8.87 6.69 1.30
C SER A 7 7.95 5.72 0.53
N GLU A 8 7.96 5.87 -0.80
CA GLU A 8 7.27 5.01 -1.78
C GLU A 8 8.04 3.70 -2.10
N ARG A 9 9.21 3.47 -1.50
CA ARG A 9 10.01 2.29 -1.86
C ARG A 9 9.25 1.01 -1.53
N ASN A 10 9.11 0.14 -2.53
CA ASN A 10 8.46 -1.19 -2.47
C ASN A 10 6.94 -1.20 -2.18
N THR A 11 6.24 -0.05 -2.27
CA THR A 11 4.78 0.01 -2.04
C THR A 11 3.97 -0.59 -3.18
N SER A 12 4.45 -0.48 -4.42
CA SER A 12 3.80 -1.03 -5.62
C SER A 12 3.79 -2.56 -5.73
N LYS A 13 4.63 -3.26 -4.95
CA LYS A 13 4.77 -4.73 -4.99
C LYS A 13 4.21 -5.44 -3.76
N THR A 14 3.87 -4.70 -2.71
CA THR A 14 3.35 -5.30 -1.46
C THR A 14 1.82 -5.36 -1.52
N CYS A 15 1.20 -6.48 -1.22
CA CYS A 15 -0.26 -6.56 -1.14
C CYS A 15 -0.74 -5.79 0.10
N HIS A 16 -1.56 -4.75 -0.09
CA HIS A 16 -2.08 -3.99 1.04
C HIS A 16 -3.02 -4.81 1.94
N ARG A 17 -3.61 -5.90 1.44
CA ARG A 17 -4.49 -6.76 2.25
C ARG A 17 -3.74 -7.69 3.18
N CYS A 18 -2.71 -8.38 2.67
CA CYS A 18 -2.06 -9.48 3.41
C CYS A 18 -0.56 -9.29 3.65
N GLY A 19 0.04 -8.21 3.11
CA GLY A 19 1.46 -7.89 3.27
C GLY A 19 2.42 -8.73 2.42
N HIS A 20 1.95 -9.71 1.65
CA HIS A 20 2.82 -10.53 0.80
C HIS A 20 3.21 -9.81 -0.49
N ILE A 21 4.37 -10.17 -1.05
CA ILE A 21 4.80 -9.64 -2.35
C ILE A 21 3.85 -10.18 -3.44
N GLY A 22 3.28 -9.26 -4.21
CA GLY A 22 2.45 -9.54 -5.37
C GLY A 22 3.19 -9.30 -6.68
N LEU A 23 2.51 -9.66 -7.76
CA LEU A 23 2.94 -9.40 -9.12
C LEU A 23 2.33 -8.07 -9.59
N ARG A 24 3.16 -7.17 -10.10
CA ARG A 24 2.73 -5.96 -10.81
C ARG A 24 3.06 -6.12 -12.30
N ALA A 25 2.06 -5.94 -13.14
CA ALA A 25 2.19 -5.91 -14.60
C ALA A 25 1.49 -4.65 -15.14
N GLY A 26 2.26 -3.61 -15.45
CA GLY A 26 1.72 -2.30 -15.82
C GLY A 26 0.87 -1.70 -14.69
N SER A 27 -0.41 -1.46 -14.96
CA SER A 27 -1.40 -0.95 -14.00
C SER A 27 -2.11 -2.05 -13.22
N LEU A 28 -1.85 -3.34 -13.49
CA LEU A 28 -2.48 -4.46 -12.79
C LEU A 28 -1.59 -4.95 -11.63
N PHE A 29 -2.21 -5.21 -10.49
CA PHE A 29 -1.61 -5.89 -9.35
C PHE A 29 -2.38 -7.18 -9.04
N LYS A 30 -1.65 -8.27 -8.78
CA LYS A 30 -2.21 -9.56 -8.33
C LYS A 30 -1.39 -10.13 -7.17
N CYS A 31 -2.05 -10.49 -6.07
CA CYS A 31 -1.41 -11.17 -4.95
C CYS A 31 -1.52 -12.70 -5.10
N PRO A 32 -0.42 -13.45 -5.16
CA PRO A 32 -0.45 -14.92 -5.25
C PRO A 32 -0.90 -15.58 -3.94
N LYS A 33 -0.73 -14.89 -2.80
CA LYS A 33 -1.05 -15.45 -1.47
C LYS A 33 -2.54 -15.40 -1.14
N CYS A 34 -3.20 -14.27 -1.38
CA CYS A 34 -4.61 -14.07 -1.00
C CYS A 34 -5.55 -13.88 -2.20
N GLY A 35 -5.06 -13.97 -3.43
CA GLY A 35 -5.85 -13.81 -4.66
C GLY A 35 -6.30 -12.39 -4.96
N TYR A 36 -5.97 -11.40 -4.11
CA TYR A 36 -6.39 -10.02 -4.32
C TYR A 36 -5.86 -9.46 -5.64
N THR A 37 -6.75 -8.84 -6.43
CA THR A 37 -6.42 -8.26 -7.73
C THR A 37 -7.00 -6.84 -7.79
N SER A 38 -6.22 -5.87 -8.26
CA SER A 38 -6.64 -4.47 -8.36
C SER A 38 -5.78 -3.69 -9.34
N ASN A 39 -6.09 -2.40 -9.51
CA ASN A 39 -5.11 -1.46 -10.03
C ASN A 39 -3.90 -1.38 -9.07
N ALA A 40 -2.70 -1.35 -9.61
CA ALA A 40 -1.46 -1.34 -8.87
C ALA A 40 -1.21 -0.01 -8.15
N ASP A 41 -1.63 1.11 -8.73
CA ASP A 41 -1.50 2.44 -8.13
C ASP A 41 -2.48 2.61 -6.96
N TYR A 42 -3.68 2.00 -7.06
CA TYR A 42 -4.60 1.90 -5.92
C TYR A 42 -3.98 1.12 -4.75
N ASN A 43 -3.41 -0.07 -5.05
CA ASN A 43 -2.75 -0.87 -4.02
C ASN A 43 -1.58 -0.12 -3.38
N GLU A 44 -0.80 0.60 -4.17
CA GLU A 44 0.30 1.46 -3.72
C GLU A 44 -0.18 2.60 -2.81
N ALA A 45 -1.22 3.32 -3.21
CA ALA A 45 -1.78 4.42 -2.42
C ALA A 45 -2.21 3.96 -1.02
N ILE A 46 -2.86 2.79 -0.91
CA ILE A 46 -3.24 2.22 0.38
C ILE A 46 -2.01 1.85 1.22
N ASN A 47 -0.95 1.31 0.60
CA ASN A 47 0.29 1.02 1.33
C ASN A 47 0.97 2.29 1.85
N ILE A 48 0.99 3.36 1.05
CA ILE A 48 1.53 4.66 1.47
C ILE A 48 0.71 5.22 2.63
N LEU A 49 -0.63 5.16 2.56
CA LEU A 49 -1.52 5.57 3.66
C LEU A 49 -1.22 4.79 4.94
N LYS A 50 -1.13 3.45 4.86
CA LYS A 50 -0.81 2.61 6.02
C LYS A 50 0.54 2.94 6.64
N ARG A 51 1.56 3.21 5.81
CA ARG A 51 2.86 3.71 6.31
C ARG A 51 2.71 5.07 6.97
N ALA A 52 2.02 6.02 6.34
CA ALA A 52 1.79 7.35 6.90
C ALA A 52 1.16 7.25 8.30
N MET A 53 0.10 6.45 8.45
CA MET A 53 -0.57 6.22 9.72
C MET A 53 0.33 5.54 10.76
N SER A 54 1.33 4.76 10.34
CA SER A 54 2.31 4.17 11.25
C SER A 54 3.33 5.19 11.78
N TYR A 55 3.61 6.26 11.02
CA TYR A 55 4.51 7.34 11.42
C TYR A 55 3.83 8.40 12.29
N THR A 56 2.50 8.52 12.24
CA THR A 56 1.74 9.50 13.04
C THR A 56 1.00 8.84 14.20
N PRO A 57 1.41 9.09 15.47
CA PRO A 57 0.72 8.58 16.67
C PRO A 57 -0.76 8.99 16.75
N ILE A 58 -1.12 10.12 16.13
CA ILE A 58 -2.45 10.76 16.26
C ILE A 58 -3.53 10.03 15.41
N ALA A 59 -3.15 9.27 14.38
CA ALA A 59 -4.10 8.61 13.48
C ALA A 59 -4.58 7.22 13.97
N ARG A 60 -4.13 6.77 15.15
CA ARG A 60 -4.58 5.54 15.83
C ARG A 60 -5.81 5.78 16.74
N LEU A 61 -6.73 6.64 16.33
CA LEU A 61 -8.01 6.73 17.03
C LEU A 61 -8.93 5.56 16.58
N PRO A 62 -9.63 4.91 17.53
CA PRO A 62 -10.42 3.71 17.30
C PRO A 62 -11.57 3.91 16.30
#